data_AF-A0A8T4FNU1-F1
#
_entry.id   AF-A0A8T4FNU1-F1
#
_cell.length_a   1.000
_cell.length_b   1.000
_cell.length_c   1.000
_cell.angle_alpha   90.00
_cell.angle_beta   90.00
_cell.angle_gamma   90.00
#
_symmetry.space_group_name_H-M   'P 1'
#
loop_
_entity.id
_entity.type
_entity.pdbx_description
1 polymer ?
#
loop_
_entity_poly.entity_id
_entity_poly.type
_entity_poly.pdbx_seq_one_letter_code
_entity_poly.pdbx_strand_id
1 'polypeptide(L)'
;MGLRNLFLTCIAVFALASIVVLAVSAAEGTTDGVHTIYDTLNDDQKTAYDNLDYAVRNHMASVNVDYLTIEEGREVRHAYRYDHPECWWFRDNWLLYVYNDTGMSSEFSNNHLFTYDEIESVNRAINRSIPNIDMSDANSEHKAVMKIHDWICDNVVYTAASDDPKDHVTDIYGVFVDGEALCEGYTMAFTYLCHRYGLDCMGIVGTTANAGPGDTHSWNMVKVDG
;
A
#
# COMPACT_ATOMS: atom_id res chain seq x y z
N MET A 1 27.49 11.89 -40.23
CA MET A 1 28.25 12.45 -39.07
C MET A 1 27.41 13.60 -38.53
N GLY A 2 26.65 13.36 -37.47
CA GLY A 2 25.66 14.33 -36.95
C GLY A 2 24.52 13.63 -36.21
N LEU A 3 24.22 14.10 -35.01
CA LEU A 3 23.11 13.74 -34.10
C LEU A 3 23.18 12.45 -33.27
N ARG A 4 24.27 11.67 -33.35
CA ARG A 4 24.42 10.45 -32.54
C ARG A 4 25.13 10.63 -31.18
N ASN A 5 25.63 11.84 -30.89
CA ASN A 5 26.48 12.12 -29.71
C ASN A 5 25.96 13.24 -28.79
N LEU A 6 24.67 13.61 -28.86
CA LEU A 6 24.07 14.60 -27.94
C LEU A 6 22.90 14.06 -27.09
N PHE A 7 22.65 12.75 -27.11
CA PHE A 7 21.56 12.09 -26.36
C PHE A 7 22.07 11.26 -25.16
N LEU A 8 23.30 11.51 -24.70
CA LEU A 8 23.92 10.79 -23.59
C LEU A 8 24.10 11.66 -22.33
N THR A 9 23.49 12.84 -22.23
CA THR A 9 23.77 13.75 -21.10
C THR A 9 22.60 14.60 -20.61
N CYS A 10 21.36 14.21 -20.91
CA CYS A 10 20.17 14.77 -20.25
C CYS A 10 19.31 13.63 -19.70
N ILE A 11 19.84 13.02 -18.64
CA ILE A 11 19.17 12.71 -17.36
C ILE A 11 17.65 12.47 -17.46
N ALA A 12 17.28 11.22 -17.15
CA ALA A 12 16.04 10.84 -16.47
C ALA A 12 14.72 10.89 -17.24
N VAL A 13 14.61 10.11 -18.32
CA VAL A 13 13.33 9.46 -18.63
C VAL A 13 13.24 8.24 -17.71
N PHE A 14 12.73 8.45 -16.49
CA PHE A 14 12.42 7.37 -15.53
C PHE A 14 11.18 6.60 -16.01
N ALA A 15 11.38 5.79 -17.04
CA ALA A 15 10.73 4.48 -17.09
C ALA A 15 11.58 3.56 -16.20
N LEU A 16 10.94 2.72 -15.40
CA LEU A 16 11.46 1.92 -14.27
C LEU A 16 11.26 2.62 -12.93
N ALA A 17 10.21 2.17 -12.24
CA ALA A 17 10.07 2.26 -10.80
C ALA A 17 11.39 1.82 -10.18
N SER A 18 12.21 2.80 -9.80
CA SER A 18 13.47 2.52 -9.12
C SER A 18 13.08 2.20 -7.69
N ILE A 19 13.00 0.91 -7.35
CA ILE A 19 13.02 0.49 -5.95
C ILE A 19 14.32 1.06 -5.38
N VAL A 20 14.22 2.10 -4.55
CA VAL A 20 15.34 2.53 -3.73
C VAL A 20 15.41 1.54 -2.57
N VAL A 21 16.21 0.49 -2.73
CA VAL A 21 16.57 -0.41 -1.62
C VAL A 21 17.47 0.40 -0.68
N LEU A 22 16.88 1.09 0.29
CA LEU A 22 17.62 1.65 1.41
C LEU A 22 17.77 0.55 2.46
N ALA A 23 18.97 -0.02 2.55
CA ALA A 23 19.35 -0.81 3.71
C ALA A 23 19.38 0.12 4.94
N VAL A 24 18.37 0.04 5.78
CA VAL A 24 18.37 0.69 7.10
C VAL A 24 19.02 -0.28 8.08
N SER A 25 20.15 0.10 8.67
CA SER A 25 20.77 -0.67 9.75
C SER A 25 19.80 -0.75 10.93
N ALA A 26 19.43 -1.97 11.31
CA ALA A 26 18.46 -2.28 12.35
C ALA A 26 18.64 -1.45 13.64
N ALA A 27 17.56 -0.83 14.10
CA ALA A 27 17.39 -0.52 15.51
C ALA A 27 17.03 -1.83 16.23
N GLU A 28 17.77 -2.16 17.29
CA GLU A 28 17.59 -3.38 18.06
C GLU A 28 16.20 -3.42 18.72
N GLY A 29 15.37 -4.37 18.28
CA GLY A 29 14.06 -4.67 18.86
C GLY A 29 13.50 -5.94 18.22
N THR A 30 13.48 -7.02 19.00
CA THR A 30 13.10 -8.37 18.57
C THR A 30 11.64 -8.48 18.12
N THR A 31 11.38 -8.98 16.90
CA THR A 31 10.39 -10.04 16.59
C THR A 31 10.71 -10.64 15.22
N ASP A 32 10.81 -11.97 15.14
CA ASP A 32 10.78 -12.71 13.87
C ASP A 32 9.35 -12.57 13.29
N GLY A 33 9.14 -11.62 12.40
CA GLY A 33 7.86 -11.33 11.76
C GLY A 33 8.03 -10.35 10.60
N VAL A 34 7.07 -10.31 9.67
CA VAL A 34 7.00 -9.29 8.61
C VAL A 34 6.73 -7.95 9.29
N HIS A 35 7.61 -6.95 9.10
CA HIS A 35 7.37 -5.62 9.65
C HIS A 35 6.36 -4.87 8.78
N THR A 36 5.52 -4.10 9.46
CA THR A 36 4.39 -3.39 8.87
C THR A 36 4.39 -1.93 9.33
N ILE A 37 3.58 -1.08 8.71
CA ILE A 37 3.47 0.32 9.13
C ILE A 37 2.89 0.39 10.56
N TYR A 38 2.03 -0.56 10.94
CA TYR A 38 1.55 -0.76 12.30
C TYR A 38 2.67 -0.70 13.35
N ASP A 39 3.85 -1.28 13.07
CA ASP A 39 4.97 -1.30 14.02
C ASP A 39 5.50 0.10 14.35
N THR A 40 5.29 1.06 13.44
CA THR A 40 5.71 2.47 13.57
C THR A 40 4.75 3.33 14.39
N LEU A 41 3.55 2.84 14.67
CA LEU A 41 2.51 3.55 15.41
C LEU A 41 2.78 3.55 16.93
N ASN A 42 2.33 4.61 17.62
CA ASN A 42 2.32 4.67 19.08
C ASN A 42 1.19 3.81 19.68
N ASP A 43 1.16 3.65 21.01
CA ASP A 43 0.21 2.74 21.69
C ASP A 43 -1.27 3.12 21.49
N ASP A 44 -1.60 4.41 21.50
CA ASP A 44 -2.97 4.90 21.28
C ASP A 44 -3.39 4.67 19.82
N GLN A 45 -2.48 4.91 18.88
CA GLN A 45 -2.69 4.66 17.45
C GLN A 45 -2.84 3.18 17.13
N LYS A 46 -2.05 2.30 17.77
CA LYS A 46 -2.17 0.84 17.64
C LYS A 46 -3.52 0.35 18.14
N THR A 47 -3.96 0.86 19.29
CA THR A 47 -5.30 0.55 19.83
C THR A 47 -6.39 0.98 18.85
N ALA A 48 -6.26 2.16 18.25
CA ALA A 48 -7.21 2.65 17.26
C ALA A 48 -7.18 1.85 15.95
N TYR A 49 -5.98 1.43 15.51
CA TYR A 49 -5.78 0.54 14.36
C TYR A 49 -6.48 -0.79 14.57
N ASP A 50 -6.28 -1.44 15.72
CA ASP A 50 -6.87 -2.74 16.03
C ASP A 50 -8.41 -2.67 16.06
N ASN A 51 -8.95 -1.59 16.63
CA ASN A 51 -10.38 -1.32 16.63
C ASN A 51 -10.93 -1.09 15.21
N LEU A 52 -10.16 -0.41 14.36
CA LEU A 52 -10.49 -0.20 12.95
C LEU A 52 -10.47 -1.53 12.17
N ASP A 53 -9.44 -2.36 12.34
CA ASP A 53 -9.37 -3.70 11.73
C ASP A 53 -10.57 -4.55 12.12
N TYR A 54 -10.89 -4.58 13.41
CA TYR A 54 -12.07 -5.29 13.90
C TYR A 54 -13.34 -4.78 13.22
N ALA A 55 -13.52 -3.47 13.13
CA ALA A 55 -14.70 -2.87 12.52
C ALA A 55 -14.83 -3.21 11.03
N VAL A 56 -13.73 -3.14 10.28
CA VAL A 56 -13.68 -3.49 8.85
C VAL A 56 -14.01 -4.96 8.65
N ARG A 57 -13.36 -5.86 9.39
CA ARG A 57 -13.57 -7.32 9.28
C ARG A 57 -14.96 -7.78 9.70
N ASN A 58 -15.63 -7.03 10.58
CA ASN A 58 -16.99 -7.34 11.05
C ASN A 58 -18.07 -6.51 10.35
N HIS A 59 -17.74 -5.82 9.26
CA HIS A 59 -18.70 -5.06 8.45
C HIS A 59 -19.47 -4.00 9.27
N MET A 60 -18.80 -3.43 10.27
CA MET A 60 -19.36 -2.35 11.08
C MET A 60 -19.32 -1.06 10.25
N ALA A 61 -20.37 -0.23 10.36
CA ALA A 61 -20.44 1.05 9.66
C ALA A 61 -19.44 2.08 10.23
N SER A 62 -19.12 1.98 11.52
CA SER A 62 -18.16 2.84 12.19
C SER A 62 -17.61 2.20 13.47
N VAL A 63 -16.55 2.80 14.01
CA VAL A 63 -16.00 2.45 15.32
C VAL A 63 -15.53 3.69 16.06
N ASN A 64 -15.92 3.80 17.33
CA ASN A 64 -15.43 4.83 18.24
C ASN A 64 -14.08 4.40 18.81
N VAL A 65 -13.17 5.36 18.88
CA VAL A 65 -11.83 5.22 19.46
C VAL A 65 -11.59 6.38 20.42
N ASP A 66 -10.57 6.26 21.26
CA ASP A 66 -10.10 7.38 22.06
C ASP A 66 -9.72 8.57 21.18
N TYR A 67 -9.65 9.76 21.78
CA TYR A 67 -9.38 10.98 21.02
C TYR A 67 -8.05 10.87 20.26
N LEU A 68 -8.14 11.01 18.94
CA LEU A 68 -7.00 11.19 18.04
C LEU A 68 -7.12 12.56 17.38
N THR A 69 -5.99 13.26 17.26
CA THR A 69 -5.90 14.41 16.36
C THR A 69 -6.15 13.99 14.90
N ILE A 70 -6.40 14.97 14.02
CA ILE A 70 -6.59 14.71 12.58
C ILE A 70 -5.37 13.98 12.01
N GLU A 71 -4.17 14.36 12.44
CA GLU A 71 -2.94 13.76 11.90
C GLU A 71 -2.75 12.32 12.39
N GLU A 72 -2.93 12.07 13.69
CA GLU A 72 -2.83 10.70 14.22
C GLU A 72 -3.88 9.77 13.59
N GLY A 73 -5.11 10.27 13.38
CA GLY A 73 -6.13 9.49 12.68
C GLY A 73 -5.82 9.27 11.20
N ARG A 74 -5.13 10.21 10.54
CA ARG A 74 -4.64 10.02 9.16
C ARG A 74 -3.53 8.97 9.12
N GLU A 75 -2.61 8.98 10.08
CA GLU A 75 -1.54 8.00 10.20
C GLU A 75 -2.09 6.59 10.42
N VAL A 76 -3.08 6.42 11.32
CA VAL A 76 -3.75 5.13 11.54
C VAL A 76 -4.45 4.61 10.29
N ARG A 77 -5.22 5.46 9.57
CA ARG A 77 -5.86 5.04 8.31
C ARG A 77 -4.85 4.70 7.23
N HIS A 78 -3.76 5.47 7.16
CA HIS A 78 -2.69 5.25 6.20
C HIS A 78 -2.01 3.90 6.46
N ALA A 79 -1.63 3.64 7.71
CA ALA A 79 -1.08 2.35 8.13
C ALA A 79 -2.03 1.22 7.73
N TYR A 80 -3.31 1.29 8.14
CA TYR A 80 -4.28 0.25 7.86
C TYR A 80 -4.43 -0.05 6.37
N ARG A 81 -4.54 0.99 5.53
CA ARG A 81 -4.71 0.84 4.08
C ARG A 81 -3.51 0.14 3.42
N TYR A 82 -2.28 0.45 3.84
CA TYR A 82 -1.06 -0.09 3.23
C TYR A 82 -0.62 -1.43 3.82
N ASP A 83 -0.99 -1.72 5.07
CA ASP A 83 -0.79 -3.01 5.71
C ASP A 83 -1.84 -4.05 5.29
N HIS A 84 -3.02 -3.59 4.83
CA HIS A 84 -4.10 -4.44 4.32
C HIS A 84 -4.46 -4.18 2.83
N PRO A 85 -3.55 -4.41 1.86
CA PRO A 85 -3.88 -4.31 0.43
C PRO A 85 -5.09 -5.15 0.00
N GLU A 86 -5.39 -6.25 0.72
CA GLU A 86 -6.58 -7.08 0.49
C GLU A 86 -7.90 -6.35 0.78
N CYS A 87 -7.86 -5.29 1.59
CA CYS A 87 -9.00 -4.42 1.88
C CYS A 87 -9.07 -3.25 0.88
N TRP A 88 -8.93 -3.53 -0.42
CA TRP A 88 -8.86 -2.53 -1.50
C TRP A 88 -10.03 -1.53 -1.54
N TRP A 89 -11.20 -1.91 -1.01
CA TRP A 89 -12.37 -1.02 -0.92
C TRP A 89 -12.24 0.04 0.19
N PHE A 90 -11.27 -0.10 1.09
CA PHE A 90 -10.98 0.83 2.20
C PHE A 90 -10.19 2.05 1.71
N ARG A 91 -10.82 2.89 0.87
CA ARG A 91 -10.20 4.11 0.33
C ARG A 91 -10.82 5.41 0.81
N ASP A 92 -12.13 5.41 1.07
CA ASP A 92 -12.91 6.63 1.33
C ASP A 92 -13.34 6.77 2.80
N ASN A 93 -12.54 6.25 3.74
CA ASN A 93 -12.83 6.32 5.18
C ASN A 93 -12.51 7.72 5.76
N TRP A 94 -13.37 8.20 6.66
CA TRP A 94 -13.25 9.51 7.30
C TRP A 94 -13.11 9.38 8.82
N LEU A 95 -12.34 10.29 9.42
CA LEU A 95 -12.26 10.47 10.87
C LEU A 95 -13.24 11.59 11.23
N LEU A 96 -14.15 11.30 12.16
CA LEU A 96 -15.11 12.24 12.71
C LEU A 96 -14.75 12.52 14.18
N TYR A 97 -14.90 13.77 14.60
CA TYR A 97 -14.84 14.10 16.02
C TYR A 97 -16.22 13.96 16.64
N VAL A 98 -16.29 13.19 17.73
CA VAL A 98 -17.52 12.96 18.47
C VAL A 98 -17.38 13.65 19.83
N TYR A 99 -18.33 14.53 20.13
CA TYR A 99 -18.46 15.14 21.46
C TYR A 99 -19.61 14.47 22.19
N ASN A 100 -19.34 13.93 23.37
CA ASN A 100 -20.35 13.34 24.25
C ASN A 100 -20.21 13.86 25.68
N ASP A 101 -21.13 13.48 26.56
CA ASP A 101 -21.17 13.94 27.97
C ASP A 101 -19.92 13.54 28.77
N THR A 102 -19.13 12.59 28.28
CA THR A 102 -17.91 12.08 28.91
C THR A 102 -16.62 12.70 28.35
N GLY A 103 -16.68 13.48 27.27
CA GLY A 103 -15.52 14.12 26.66
C GLY A 103 -15.57 14.14 25.13
N MET A 104 -14.42 14.41 24.53
CA MET A 104 -14.23 14.31 23.08
C MET A 104 -13.58 12.96 22.75
N SER A 105 -14.11 12.27 21.76
CA SER A 105 -13.56 11.04 21.18
C SER A 105 -13.48 11.17 19.66
N SER A 106 -12.90 10.16 19.01
CA SER A 106 -12.86 10.11 17.55
C SER A 106 -13.61 8.87 17.04
N GLU A 107 -14.10 8.93 15.80
CA GLU A 107 -14.82 7.83 15.16
C GLU A 107 -14.30 7.63 13.73
N PHE A 108 -13.93 6.41 13.38
CA PHE A 108 -13.67 6.04 11.99
C PHE A 108 -14.96 5.59 11.33
N SER A 109 -15.37 6.25 10.24
CA SER A 109 -16.51 5.85 9.41
C SER A 109 -16.05 4.88 8.33
N ASN A 110 -16.43 3.61 8.44
CA ASN A 110 -16.15 2.54 7.48
C ASN A 110 -17.17 2.49 6.31
N ASN A 111 -17.79 3.61 5.98
CA ASN A 111 -18.59 3.71 4.77
C ASN A 111 -17.68 3.67 3.54
N HIS A 112 -18.01 2.80 2.59
CA HIS A 112 -17.28 2.61 1.33
C HIS A 112 -18.25 2.61 0.15
N LEU A 113 -17.74 2.90 -1.05
CA LEU A 113 -18.56 3.04 -2.28
C LEU A 113 -19.15 1.73 -2.81
N PHE A 114 -18.67 0.60 -2.30
CA PHE A 114 -19.02 -0.73 -2.77
C PHE A 114 -20.02 -1.41 -1.82
N THR A 115 -20.92 -2.21 -2.35
CA THR A 115 -21.72 -3.15 -1.56
C THR A 115 -20.88 -4.37 -1.17
N TYR A 116 -21.29 -5.11 -0.14
CA TYR A 116 -20.58 -6.35 0.22
C TYR A 116 -20.62 -7.41 -0.89
N ASP A 117 -21.69 -7.45 -1.69
CA ASP A 117 -21.78 -8.35 -2.84
C ASP A 117 -20.78 -7.96 -3.96
N GLU A 118 -20.61 -6.65 -4.20
CA GLU A 118 -19.56 -6.13 -5.10
C GLU A 118 -18.17 -6.49 -4.57
N ILE A 119 -17.92 -6.26 -3.27
CA ILE A 119 -16.64 -6.58 -2.62
C ILE A 119 -16.32 -8.07 -2.77
N GLU A 120 -17.29 -8.94 -2.48
CA GLU A 120 -17.09 -10.39 -2.59
C GLU A 120 -16.83 -10.81 -4.06
N SER A 121 -17.52 -10.18 -5.02
CA SER A 121 -17.32 -10.45 -6.45
C SER A 121 -15.91 -10.06 -6.91
N VAL A 122 -15.45 -8.89 -6.52
CA VAL A 122 -14.11 -8.37 -6.84
C VAL A 122 -13.04 -9.21 -6.13
N ASN A 123 -13.24 -9.57 -4.85
CA ASN A 123 -12.35 -10.49 -4.12
C ASN A 123 -12.22 -11.84 -4.82
N ARG A 124 -13.30 -12.40 -5.36
CA ARG A 124 -13.23 -13.64 -6.16
C ARG A 124 -12.42 -13.46 -7.44
N ALA A 125 -12.48 -12.29 -8.07
CA ALA A 125 -11.67 -12.00 -9.26
C ALA A 125 -10.19 -11.90 -8.88
N ILE A 126 -9.85 -11.10 -7.87
CA ILE A 126 -8.48 -10.96 -7.33
C ILE A 126 -7.92 -12.34 -6.98
N ASN A 127 -8.64 -13.12 -6.17
CA ASN A 127 -8.17 -14.44 -5.71
C ASN A 127 -7.89 -15.44 -6.84
N ARG A 128 -8.56 -15.29 -7.99
CA ARG A 128 -8.28 -16.12 -9.18
C ARG A 128 -7.09 -15.62 -9.99
N SER A 129 -6.77 -14.34 -9.89
CA SER A 129 -5.74 -13.70 -10.72
C SER A 129 -4.43 -13.43 -10.00
N ILE A 130 -4.36 -13.59 -8.67
CA ILE A 130 -3.09 -13.53 -7.92
C ILE A 130 -2.09 -14.51 -8.56
N PRO A 131 -0.90 -14.04 -8.94
CA PRO A 131 0.09 -14.90 -9.57
C PRO A 131 0.65 -15.93 -8.59
N ASN A 132 0.92 -17.12 -9.12
CA ASN A 132 1.78 -18.09 -8.46
C ASN A 132 3.20 -17.94 -9.02
N ILE A 133 3.96 -17.00 -8.46
CA ILE A 133 5.37 -16.78 -8.82
C ILE A 133 6.18 -17.97 -8.30
N ASP A 134 6.88 -18.65 -9.21
CA ASP A 134 7.77 -19.76 -8.85
C ASP A 134 8.91 -19.21 -8.00
N MET A 135 9.05 -19.67 -6.75
CA MET A 135 10.16 -19.28 -5.86
C MET A 135 11.21 -20.39 -5.69
N SER A 136 11.11 -21.49 -6.44
CA SER A 136 11.95 -22.69 -6.25
C SER A 136 13.46 -22.43 -6.40
N ASP A 137 13.84 -21.41 -7.18
CA ASP A 137 15.22 -21.00 -7.38
C ASP A 137 15.60 -19.69 -6.67
N ALA A 138 14.70 -19.11 -5.88
CA ALA A 138 14.94 -17.91 -5.08
C ALA A 138 15.77 -18.27 -3.84
N ASN A 139 17.10 -18.25 -4.00
CA ASN A 139 18.07 -18.63 -2.97
C ASN A 139 18.52 -17.46 -2.07
N SER A 140 17.89 -16.29 -2.21
CA SER A 140 18.08 -15.12 -1.35
C SER A 140 16.82 -14.26 -1.35
N GLU A 141 16.66 -13.42 -0.32
CA GLU A 141 15.58 -12.44 -0.24
C GLU A 141 15.61 -11.47 -1.42
N HIS A 142 16.80 -11.00 -1.80
CA HIS A 142 16.98 -10.17 -2.99
C HIS A 142 16.41 -10.83 -4.25
N LYS A 143 16.70 -12.12 -4.46
CA LYS A 143 16.18 -12.82 -5.63
C LYS A 143 14.67 -12.99 -5.57
N ALA A 144 14.10 -13.31 -4.41
CA ALA A 144 12.65 -13.41 -4.24
C ALA A 144 11.95 -12.07 -4.54
N VAL A 145 12.48 -10.97 -3.99
CA VAL A 145 12.06 -9.59 -4.25
C VAL A 145 12.08 -9.26 -5.74
N MET A 146 13.19 -9.56 -6.43
CA MET A 146 13.30 -9.31 -7.86
C MET A 146 12.29 -10.11 -8.69
N LYS A 147 11.98 -11.36 -8.30
CA LYS A 147 10.95 -12.14 -9.01
C LYS A 147 9.55 -11.54 -8.87
N ILE A 148 9.23 -10.96 -7.71
CA ILE A 148 7.97 -10.23 -7.49
C ILE A 148 7.95 -8.95 -8.33
N HIS A 149 9.02 -8.16 -8.23
CA HIS A 149 9.19 -6.92 -8.99
C HIS A 149 9.03 -7.15 -10.50
N ASP A 150 9.80 -8.08 -11.05
CA ASP A 150 9.84 -8.35 -12.49
C ASP A 150 8.48 -8.85 -12.98
N TRP A 151 7.79 -9.70 -12.19
CA TRP A 151 6.44 -10.12 -12.54
C TRP A 151 5.48 -8.93 -12.66
N ILE A 152 5.48 -8.00 -11.70
CA ILE A 152 4.61 -6.81 -11.77
C ILE A 152 4.99 -5.94 -12.99
N CYS A 153 6.28 -5.65 -13.19
CA CYS A 153 6.74 -4.82 -14.30
C CYS A 153 6.44 -5.40 -15.68
N ASP A 154 6.50 -6.73 -15.82
CA ASP A 154 6.24 -7.40 -17.10
C ASP A 154 4.75 -7.54 -17.41
N ASN A 155 3.86 -7.45 -16.41
CA ASN A 155 2.42 -7.73 -16.57
C ASN A 155 1.52 -6.51 -16.41
N VAL A 156 2.05 -5.37 -15.97
CA VAL A 156 1.22 -4.22 -15.56
C VAL A 156 1.67 -2.97 -16.30
N VAL A 157 0.70 -2.26 -16.88
CA VAL A 157 0.89 -0.99 -17.57
C VAL A 157 0.61 0.17 -16.63
N TYR A 158 1.46 1.19 -16.66
CA TYR A 158 1.24 2.41 -15.88
C TYR A 158 0.14 3.26 -16.53
N THR A 159 -1.01 3.37 -15.87
CA THR A 159 -2.21 4.04 -16.39
C THR A 159 -2.65 5.17 -15.47
N ALA A 160 -3.10 6.29 -16.04
CA ALA A 160 -3.61 7.43 -15.25
C ALA A 160 -4.99 7.12 -14.64
N ALA A 161 -5.28 7.75 -13.49
CA ALA A 161 -6.62 7.68 -12.90
C ALA A 161 -7.69 8.22 -13.84
N SER A 162 -8.88 7.65 -13.72
CA SER A 162 -10.06 8.12 -14.44
C SER A 162 -10.92 8.99 -13.53
N ASP A 163 -11.98 9.59 -14.07
CA ASP A 163 -12.97 10.31 -13.26
C ASP A 163 -13.97 9.35 -12.54
N ASP A 164 -13.85 8.03 -12.73
CA ASP A 164 -14.68 7.04 -12.04
C ASP A 164 -14.20 6.85 -10.59
N PRO A 165 -15.02 7.19 -9.57
CA PRO A 165 -14.66 6.99 -8.17
C PRO A 165 -14.53 5.52 -7.77
N LYS A 166 -14.95 4.57 -8.61
CA LYS A 166 -14.76 3.12 -8.42
C LYS A 166 -13.62 2.54 -9.24
N ASP A 167 -12.75 3.37 -9.82
CA ASP A 167 -11.57 2.89 -10.53
C ASP A 167 -10.64 2.06 -9.63
N HIS A 168 -9.88 1.16 -10.25
CA HIS A 168 -9.02 0.19 -9.54
C HIS A 168 -7.52 0.45 -9.74
N VAL A 169 -7.15 1.55 -10.41
CA VAL A 169 -5.73 1.82 -10.73
C VAL A 169 -4.87 2.08 -9.49
N THR A 170 -5.46 2.35 -8.33
CA THR A 170 -4.74 2.56 -7.06
C THR A 170 -4.78 1.35 -6.13
N ASP A 171 -5.26 0.20 -6.57
CA ASP A 171 -5.40 -0.99 -5.73
C ASP A 171 -4.92 -2.28 -6.41
N ILE A 172 -5.01 -3.40 -5.69
CA ILE A 172 -4.52 -4.69 -6.15
C ILE A 172 -5.36 -5.32 -7.27
N TYR A 173 -6.61 -4.88 -7.47
CA TYR A 173 -7.44 -5.34 -8.60
C TYR A 173 -6.88 -4.79 -9.91
N GLY A 174 -6.52 -3.50 -9.95
CA GLY A 174 -5.91 -2.90 -11.15
C GLY A 174 -4.65 -3.66 -11.59
N VAL A 175 -3.84 -4.09 -10.62
CA VAL A 175 -2.63 -4.88 -10.90
C VAL A 175 -2.94 -6.31 -11.32
N PHE A 176 -3.68 -7.07 -10.50
CA PHE A 176 -3.81 -8.52 -10.71
C PHE A 176 -4.87 -8.88 -11.74
N VAL A 177 -5.92 -8.06 -11.92
CA VAL A 177 -7.05 -8.36 -12.80
C VAL A 177 -6.99 -7.55 -14.08
N ASP A 178 -6.83 -6.23 -13.98
CA ASP A 178 -6.85 -5.36 -15.17
C ASP A 178 -5.49 -5.30 -15.89
N GLY A 179 -4.39 -5.48 -15.16
CA GLY A 179 -3.04 -5.28 -15.69
C GLY A 179 -2.72 -3.80 -15.92
N GLU A 180 -3.39 -2.89 -15.22
CA GLU A 180 -3.23 -1.44 -15.35
C GLU A 180 -3.31 -0.75 -13.98
N ALA A 181 -2.29 0.03 -13.62
CA ALA A 181 -2.25 0.71 -12.31
C ALA A 181 -1.41 1.99 -12.28
N LEU A 182 -1.64 2.82 -11.28
CA LEU A 182 -0.79 3.93 -10.82
C LEU A 182 0.20 3.43 -9.75
N CYS A 183 1.15 4.30 -9.38
CA CYS A 183 2.15 4.01 -8.35
C CYS A 183 1.61 3.36 -7.07
N GLU A 184 0.42 3.75 -6.60
CA GLU A 184 -0.21 3.15 -5.43
C GLU A 184 -0.63 1.70 -5.67
N GLY A 185 -1.26 1.37 -6.79
CA GLY A 185 -1.62 -0.02 -7.12
C GLY A 185 -0.39 -0.92 -7.20
N TYR A 186 0.69 -0.44 -7.82
CA TYR A 186 1.99 -1.15 -7.83
C TYR A 186 2.51 -1.37 -6.41
N THR A 187 2.46 -0.34 -5.56
CA THR A 187 2.94 -0.41 -4.17
C THR A 187 2.16 -1.44 -3.37
N MET A 188 0.83 -1.41 -3.48
CA MET A 188 -0.09 -2.32 -2.79
C MET A 188 0.11 -3.77 -3.22
N ALA A 189 0.20 -4.03 -4.53
CA ALA A 189 0.37 -5.38 -5.04
C ALA A 189 1.75 -5.95 -4.72
N PHE A 190 2.79 -5.12 -4.75
CA PHE A 190 4.13 -5.52 -4.34
C PHE A 190 4.17 -5.89 -2.85
N THR A 191 3.63 -5.03 -1.97
CA THR A 191 3.49 -5.33 -0.53
C THR A 191 2.74 -6.64 -0.31
N TYR A 192 1.58 -6.80 -0.96
CA TYR A 192 0.76 -8.02 -0.86
C TYR A 192 1.53 -9.28 -1.22
N LEU A 193 2.25 -9.27 -2.35
CA LEU A 193 3.04 -10.42 -2.78
C LEU A 193 4.23 -10.67 -1.85
N CYS A 194 4.94 -9.63 -1.40
CA CYS A 194 6.03 -9.78 -0.43
C CYS A 194 5.54 -10.46 0.85
N HIS A 195 4.45 -9.97 1.44
CA HIS A 195 3.86 -10.56 2.65
C HIS A 195 3.43 -12.01 2.41
N ARG A 196 2.82 -12.30 1.25
CA ARG A 196 2.43 -13.67 0.85
C ARG A 196 3.61 -14.64 0.79
N TYR A 197 4.80 -14.15 0.43
CA TYR A 197 6.03 -14.93 0.39
C TYR A 197 6.90 -14.80 1.65
N GLY A 198 6.39 -14.13 2.70
CA GLY A 198 7.09 -13.97 3.98
C GLY A 198 8.26 -12.99 3.95
N LEU A 199 8.26 -12.06 2.99
CA LEU A 199 9.27 -11.01 2.86
C LEU A 199 8.82 -9.75 3.61
N ASP A 200 9.77 -9.13 4.31
CA ASP A 200 9.56 -7.91 5.06
C ASP A 200 9.53 -6.69 4.14
N CYS A 201 8.35 -6.09 3.99
CA CYS A 201 8.06 -5.02 3.06
C CYS A 201 6.96 -4.10 3.60
N MET A 202 7.14 -2.80 3.42
CA MET A 202 6.12 -1.79 3.71
C MET A 202 5.98 -0.81 2.55
N GLY A 203 4.77 -0.31 2.32
CA GLY A 203 4.52 0.79 1.39
C GLY A 203 4.84 2.13 2.04
N ILE A 204 5.41 3.06 1.27
CA ILE A 204 5.79 4.40 1.68
C ILE A 204 5.13 5.40 0.74
N VAL A 205 4.59 6.49 1.28
CA VAL A 205 4.10 7.63 0.51
C VAL A 205 4.97 8.84 0.76
N GLY A 206 5.31 9.56 -0.30
CA GLY A 206 6.08 10.79 -0.22
C GLY A 206 5.96 11.63 -1.48
N THR A 207 6.95 12.49 -1.69
CA THR A 207 7.05 13.35 -2.88
C THR A 207 8.36 13.04 -3.61
N THR A 208 8.35 13.11 -4.94
CA THR A 208 9.58 12.92 -5.72
C THR A 208 10.31 14.23 -5.90
N ALA A 209 11.65 14.21 -6.01
CA ALA A 209 12.46 15.42 -6.10
C ALA A 209 12.18 16.30 -7.36
N ASN A 210 11.56 15.72 -8.38
CA ASN A 210 11.21 16.37 -9.65
C ASN A 210 9.70 16.54 -9.85
N ALA A 211 8.90 16.19 -8.82
CA ALA A 211 7.45 16.31 -8.84
C ALA A 211 7.05 17.78 -8.69
N GLY A 212 6.01 18.21 -9.42
CA GLY A 212 5.41 19.51 -9.18
C GLY A 212 4.83 19.59 -7.76
N PRO A 213 4.54 20.80 -7.24
CA PRO A 213 3.80 20.93 -5.98
C PRO A 213 2.48 20.15 -6.05
N GLY A 214 2.34 19.09 -5.25
CA GLY A 214 1.14 18.25 -5.20
C GLY A 214 1.28 16.86 -5.82
N ASP A 215 2.40 16.54 -6.47
CA ASP A 215 2.65 15.20 -7.02
C ASP A 215 3.11 14.24 -5.90
N THR A 216 2.16 13.57 -5.29
CA THR A 216 2.40 12.46 -4.34
C THR A 216 2.79 11.19 -5.10
N HIS A 217 3.72 10.43 -4.53
CA HIS A 217 4.16 9.15 -5.08
C HIS A 217 4.26 8.11 -3.97
N SER A 218 4.14 6.83 -4.33
CA SER A 218 4.34 5.72 -3.41
C SER A 218 5.31 4.68 -3.97
N TRP A 219 6.05 4.06 -3.07
CA TRP A 219 7.02 3.01 -3.35
C TRP A 219 7.12 2.06 -2.16
N ASN A 220 7.85 0.95 -2.31
CA ASN A 220 8.06 0.00 -1.24
C ASN A 220 9.44 0.17 -0.60
N MET A 221 9.51 0.03 0.72
CA MET A 221 10.74 -0.27 1.45
C MET A 221 10.75 -1.77 1.74
N VAL A 222 11.90 -2.41 1.52
CA VAL A 222 12.05 -3.86 1.65
C VAL A 222 13.33 -4.15 2.42
N LYS A 223 13.25 -5.01 3.42
CA LYS A 223 14.43 -5.50 4.15
C LYS A 223 15.01 -6.70 3.41
N VAL A 224 16.33 -6.68 3.20
CA VAL A 224 17.07 -7.69 2.46
C VAL A 224 18.38 -7.98 3.19
N ASP A 225 18.58 -9.23 3.59
CA ASP A 225 19.78 -9.76 4.24
C ASP A 225 20.12 -9.12 5.62
N GLY A 226 19.12 -8.59 6.33
CA GLY A 226 19.24 -8.07 7.71
C GLY A 226 19.44 -6.56 7.81
#